data_AF-A0A2J8IUL9-F1
#
_entry.id   AF-A0A2J8IUL9-F1
#
_cell.length_a   1.000
_cell.length_b   1.000
_cell.length_c   1.000
_cell.angle_alpha   90.00
_cell.angle_beta   90.00
_cell.angle_gamma   90.00
#
_symmetry.space_group_name_H-M   'P 1'
#
loop_
_entity.id
_entity.type
_entity.pdbx_description
1 polymer ?
#
loop_
_entity_poly.entity_id
_entity_poly.type
_entity_poly.pdbx_seq_one_letter_code
_entity_poly.pdbx_strand_id
1 'polypeptide(L)'
;ARPRNALLLLADDGGFESGAYNNSAVATPHLDALARRSLLFRNAFTSVSSCSPSRASLLTGLPQHQNGMYGLHQDVHHFNSFDKVRSLPLLLSQAGVRTGGAEHH
;
A
#
# COMPACT_ATOMS: atom_id res chain seq x y z
N ALA A 1 14.18 7.43 24.92
CA ALA A 1 12.84 7.41 24.29
C ALA A 1 12.66 6.08 23.57
N ARG A 2 11.45 5.50 23.55
CA ARG A 2 11.17 4.23 22.84
C ARG A 2 11.12 4.48 21.32
N PRO A 3 11.72 3.61 20.47
CA PRO A 3 11.65 3.79 19.02
C PRO A 3 10.20 3.71 18.53
N ARG A 4 9.85 4.55 17.54
CA ARG A 4 8.56 4.49 16.85
C ARG A 4 8.63 3.44 15.75
N ASN A 5 7.56 2.66 15.62
CA ASN A 5 7.40 1.65 14.57
C ASN A 5 6.21 2.03 13.68
N ALA A 6 6.24 1.61 12.42
CA ALA A 6 5.15 1.76 11.46
C ALA A 6 4.75 0.39 10.90
N LEU A 7 3.45 0.18 10.69
CA LEU A 7 2.88 -1.00 10.04
C LEU A 7 1.94 -0.55 8.93
N LEU A 8 2.18 -1.04 7.71
CA LEU A 8 1.32 -0.82 6.55
C LEU A 8 0.61 -2.15 6.23
N LEU A 9 -0.72 -2.16 6.30
CA LEU A 9 -1.56 -3.27 5.86
C LEU A 9 -2.21 -2.85 4.53
N LEU A 10 -1.97 -3.63 3.47
CA LEU A 10 -2.50 -3.37 2.14
C LEU A 10 -3.26 -4.61 1.66
N ALA A 11 -4.56 -4.46 1.37
CA ALA A 11 -5.37 -5.51 0.77
C ALA A 11 -5.17 -5.50 -0.77
N ASP A 12 -5.09 -6.69 -1.39
CA ASP A 12 -5.08 -6.83 -2.84
C ASP A 12 -6.53 -6.89 -3.34
N ASP A 13 -6.88 -6.04 -4.32
CA ASP A 13 -8.23 -5.86 -4.86
C ASP A 13 -9.35 -5.61 -3.81
N GLY A 14 -8.98 -5.11 -2.63
CA GLY A 14 -9.94 -4.80 -1.56
C GLY A 14 -10.80 -3.57 -1.87
N GLY A 15 -12.10 -3.67 -1.61
CA GLY A 15 -13.07 -2.58 -1.73
C GLY A 15 -13.60 -2.10 -0.38
N PHE A 16 -14.91 -1.82 -0.34
CA PHE A 16 -15.61 -1.29 0.84
C PHE A 16 -16.38 -2.38 1.60
N GLU A 17 -15.99 -3.64 1.46
CA GLU A 17 -16.65 -4.82 2.02
C GLU A 17 -16.33 -4.99 3.52
N SER A 18 -16.60 -3.95 4.33
CA SER A 18 -16.40 -3.98 5.78
C SER A 18 -17.46 -3.18 6.54
N GLY A 19 -17.73 -3.60 7.78
CA GLY A 19 -18.61 -2.88 8.71
C GLY A 19 -18.13 -1.44 8.96
N ALA A 20 -16.82 -1.22 8.97
CA ALA A 20 -16.20 0.10 9.04
C ALA A 20 -16.66 1.07 7.94
N TYR A 21 -17.03 0.57 6.77
CA TYR A 21 -17.61 1.33 5.66
C TYR A 21 -19.14 1.14 5.54
N ASN A 22 -19.81 0.82 6.64
CA ASN A 22 -21.25 0.62 6.76
C ASN A 22 -21.81 -0.56 5.94
N ASN A 23 -20.99 -1.56 5.61
CA ASN A 23 -21.47 -2.80 5.02
C ASN A 23 -21.92 -3.78 6.11
N SER A 24 -23.22 -4.07 6.18
CA SER A 24 -23.79 -5.01 7.16
C SER A 24 -23.87 -6.46 6.66
N ALA A 25 -23.56 -6.72 5.40
CA ALA A 25 -23.62 -8.06 4.80
C ALA A 25 -22.37 -8.90 5.07
N VAL A 26 -21.22 -8.27 5.38
CA VAL A 26 -19.93 -8.93 5.59
C VAL A 26 -19.46 -8.69 7.02
N ALA A 27 -19.03 -9.75 7.71
CA ALA A 27 -18.49 -9.65 9.06
C ALA A 27 -16.98 -9.40 9.04
N THR A 28 -16.55 -8.18 9.42
CA THR A 28 -15.13 -7.79 9.47
C THR A 28 -14.70 -7.30 10.87
N PRO A 29 -14.87 -8.11 11.93
CA PRO A 29 -14.77 -7.64 13.31
C PRO A 29 -13.41 -7.02 13.67
N HIS A 30 -12.32 -7.51 13.06
CA HIS A 30 -10.97 -6.98 13.28
C HIS A 30 -10.73 -5.63 12.59
N LEU A 31 -11.26 -5.43 11.37
CA LEU A 31 -11.19 -4.13 10.69
C LEU A 31 -12.06 -3.10 11.39
N ASP A 32 -13.24 -3.51 11.86
CA ASP A 32 -14.14 -2.62 12.60
C ASP A 32 -13.52 -2.18 13.94
N ALA A 33 -12.81 -3.10 14.63
CA ALA A 33 -12.06 -2.78 15.83
C ALA A 33 -10.88 -1.83 15.56
N LEU A 34 -10.19 -1.99 14.44
CA LEU A 34 -9.14 -1.08 14.00
C LEU A 34 -9.72 0.31 13.69
N ALA A 35 -10.85 0.38 12.99
CA ALA A 35 -11.51 1.63 12.62
C ALA A 35 -11.91 2.47 13.85
N ARG A 36 -12.41 1.83 14.93
CA ARG A 36 -12.74 2.52 16.20
C ARG A 36 -11.57 3.25 16.85
N ARG A 37 -10.33 2.90 16.50
CA ARG A 37 -9.09 3.50 17.03
C ARG A 37 -8.32 4.29 15.97
N SER A 38 -8.92 4.53 14.82
CA SER A 38 -8.28 5.14 13.65
C SER A 38 -9.07 6.33 13.15
N LEU A 39 -8.42 7.17 12.33
CA LEU A 39 -9.12 8.12 11.48
C LEU A 39 -9.53 7.40 10.19
N LEU A 40 -10.83 7.36 9.88
CA LEU A 40 -11.36 6.70 8.68
C LEU A 40 -11.59 7.73 7.56
N PHE A 41 -11.01 7.47 6.39
CA PHE A 41 -11.14 8.32 5.21
C PHE A 41 -12.25 7.79 4.29
N ARG A 42 -13.28 8.59 4.03
CA ARG A 42 -14.35 8.27 3.07
C ARG A 42 -13.94 8.49 1.62
N ASN A 43 -13.00 9.41 1.40
CA ASN A 43 -12.57 9.86 0.07
C ASN A 43 -11.06 9.63 -0.09
N ALA A 44 -10.65 8.36 -0.09
CA ALA A 44 -9.27 7.95 -0.36
C ALA A 44 -9.22 7.29 -1.75
N PHE A 45 -8.23 7.67 -2.56
CA PHE A 45 -8.11 7.19 -3.94
C PHE A 45 -6.67 6.76 -4.24
N THR A 46 -6.51 5.73 -5.06
CA THR A 46 -5.23 5.43 -5.70
C THR A 46 -5.05 6.30 -6.95
N SER A 47 -3.80 6.63 -7.29
CA SER A 47 -3.47 7.33 -8.53
C SER A 47 -3.60 6.46 -9.78
N VAL A 48 -3.66 5.13 -9.62
CA VAL A 48 -3.76 4.17 -10.73
C VAL A 48 -4.44 2.88 -10.28
N SER A 49 -5.37 2.38 -11.09
CA SER A 49 -6.13 1.15 -10.87
C SER A 49 -5.45 -0.07 -11.50
N SER A 50 -4.19 -0.34 -11.13
CA SER A 50 -3.43 -1.52 -11.54
C SER A 50 -2.46 -1.92 -10.43
N CYS A 51 -2.33 -3.22 -10.15
CA CYS A 51 -1.73 -3.71 -8.91
C CYS A 51 -0.24 -3.31 -8.76
N SER A 52 0.63 -3.63 -9.73
CA SER A 52 2.05 -3.25 -9.66
C SER A 52 2.29 -1.73 -9.74
N PRO A 53 1.64 -0.97 -10.65
CA PRO A 53 1.75 0.49 -10.66
C PRO A 53 1.23 1.18 -9.39
N SER A 54 0.14 0.68 -8.81
CA SER A 54 -0.44 1.22 -7.56
C SER A 54 0.52 0.98 -6.39
N ARG A 55 1.05 -0.24 -6.25
CA ARG A 55 2.06 -0.58 -5.24
C ARG A 55 3.33 0.26 -5.40
N ALA A 56 3.85 0.41 -6.62
CA ALA A 56 5.02 1.23 -6.89
C ALA A 56 4.77 2.71 -6.55
N SER A 57 3.60 3.25 -6.91
CA SER A 57 3.25 4.63 -6.60
C SER A 57 3.10 4.86 -5.09
N LEU A 58 2.46 3.92 -4.38
CA LEU A 58 2.32 3.94 -2.91
C LEU A 58 3.68 3.93 -2.20
N LEU A 59 4.60 3.06 -2.65
CA LEU A 59 5.91 2.88 -2.03
C LEU A 59 6.95 3.91 -2.45
N THR A 60 6.67 4.77 -3.43
CA THR A 60 7.61 5.81 -3.88
C THR A 60 7.09 7.22 -3.65
N GLY A 61 5.78 7.39 -3.49
CA GLY A 61 5.14 8.71 -3.45
C GLY A 61 5.12 9.43 -4.80
N LEU A 62 5.46 8.73 -5.89
CA LEU A 62 5.53 9.27 -7.25
C LEU A 62 4.46 8.61 -8.12
N PRO A 63 3.80 9.34 -9.03
CA PRO A 63 2.88 8.73 -9.98
C PRO A 63 3.61 7.75 -10.92
N GLN A 64 2.89 6.75 -11.43
CA GLN A 64 3.47 5.69 -12.28
C GLN A 64 4.30 6.20 -13.47
N HIS A 65 3.88 7.32 -14.07
CA HIS A 65 4.56 7.90 -15.22
C HIS A 65 5.90 8.57 -14.88
N GLN A 66 6.14 8.82 -13.59
CA GLN A 66 7.39 9.38 -13.08
C GLN A 66 8.30 8.31 -12.47
N ASN A 67 7.72 7.28 -11.84
CA ASN A 67 8.50 6.19 -11.23
C ASN A 67 8.92 5.09 -12.23
N GLY A 68 8.28 4.99 -13.40
CA GLY A 68 8.60 4.04 -14.47
C GLY A 68 7.78 2.74 -14.45
N MET A 69 6.93 2.53 -13.45
CA MET A 69 6.07 1.35 -13.34
C MET A 69 4.80 1.51 -14.16
N TYR A 70 4.91 1.47 -15.49
CA TYR A 70 3.79 1.78 -16.39
C TYR A 70 2.71 0.69 -16.47
N GLY A 71 3.00 -0.51 -15.98
CA GLY A 71 2.08 -1.65 -16.06
C GLY A 71 2.48 -2.76 -15.09
N LEU A 72 1.91 -3.94 -15.35
CA LEU A 72 2.15 -5.13 -14.54
C LEU A 72 3.63 -5.54 -14.57
N HIS A 73 4.11 -6.04 -13.44
CA HIS A 73 5.51 -6.42 -13.29
C HIS A 73 5.80 -7.78 -13.93
N GLN A 74 4.85 -8.70 -13.82
CA GLN A 74 5.05 -10.12 -14.08
C GLN A 74 5.02 -10.49 -15.57
N ASP A 75 5.67 -11.60 -15.88
CA ASP A 75 5.63 -12.30 -17.17
C ASP A 75 5.90 -11.39 -18.38
N VAL A 76 4.99 -11.42 -19.36
CA VAL A 76 5.10 -10.69 -20.63
C VAL A 76 5.01 -9.17 -20.46
N HIS A 77 4.55 -8.68 -19.30
CA HIS A 77 4.39 -7.25 -19.05
C HIS A 77 5.72 -6.59 -18.65
N HIS A 78 6.46 -7.21 -17.73
CA HIS A 78 7.86 -6.91 -17.41
C HIS A 78 8.20 -5.42 -17.12
N PHE A 79 7.26 -4.65 -16.60
CA PHE A 79 7.53 -3.26 -16.19
C PHE A 79 8.31 -3.20 -14.87
N ASN A 80 9.22 -2.25 -14.79
CA ASN A 80 10.07 -1.99 -13.62
C ASN A 80 10.16 -0.49 -13.37
N SER A 81 10.23 -0.09 -12.10
CA SER A 81 10.59 1.29 -11.74
C SER A 81 12.04 1.60 -12.12
N PHE A 82 12.35 2.87 -12.35
CA PHE A 82 13.71 3.28 -12.69
C PHE A 82 14.69 3.09 -11.52
N ASP A 83 15.91 2.65 -11.79
CA ASP A 83 16.96 2.36 -10.80
C ASP A 83 17.26 3.51 -9.83
N LYS A 84 17.10 4.76 -10.28
CA LYS A 84 17.39 5.96 -9.48
C LYS A 84 16.25 6.37 -8.55
N VAL A 85 15.09 5.71 -8.62
CA VAL A 85 13.95 6.00 -7.75
C VAL A 85 14.27 5.54 -6.33
N ARG A 86 14.14 6.45 -5.37
CA ARG A 86 14.33 6.14 -3.95
C ARG A 86 12.99 5.82 -3.31
N SER A 87 12.72 4.52 -3.13
CA SER A 87 11.49 4.04 -2.50
C SER A 87 11.49 4.28 -0.98
N LEU A 88 10.30 4.28 -0.39
CA LEU A 88 10.06 4.35 1.05
C LEU A 88 10.89 3.31 1.84
N PRO A 89 10.88 2.00 1.51
CA PRO A 89 11.70 1.03 2.24
C PRO A 89 13.20 1.30 2.10
N LEU A 90 13.68 1.82 0.96
CA LEU A 90 15.09 2.20 0.80
C LEU A 90 15.46 3.35 1.73
N LEU A 91 14.65 4.42 1.74
CA LEU A 91 14.87 5.60 2.57
C LEU A 91 14.80 5.26 4.07
N LEU A 92 13.84 4.41 4.47
CA LEU A 92 13.72 3.93 5.85
C LEU A 92 14.94 3.12 6.28
N SER A 93 15.40 2.19 5.43
CA SER A 93 16.58 1.37 5.70
C SER A 93 17.84 2.23 5.85
N GLN A 94 18.04 3.21 4.96
CA GLN A 94 19.15 4.17 5.04
C GLN A 94 19.12 5.01 6.32
N ALA A 95 17.93 5.28 6.87
CA ALA A 95 17.75 5.97 8.14
C ALA A 95 17.89 5.05 9.38
N GLY A 96 18.27 3.79 9.19
CA GLY A 96 18.44 2.81 10.27
C GLY A 96 17.13 2.17 10.76
N VAL A 97 16.02 2.33 10.03
CA VAL A 97 14.76 1.63 10.32
C VAL A 97 14.78 0.26 9.68
N ARG A 98 14.61 -0.80 10.47
CA ARG A 98 14.46 -2.16 9.96
C ARG A 98 13.17 -2.26 9.14
N THR A 99 13.29 -2.69 7.89
CA THR A 99 12.16 -2.93 6.98
C THR A 99 11.89 -4.41 6.82
N GLY A 100 10.63 -4.76 6.56
CA GLY A 100 10.18 -6.13 6.29
C GLY A 100 8.85 -6.10 5.55
N GLY A 101 8.69 -7.01 4.60
CA GLY A 101 7.46 -7.21 3.85
C GLY A 101 7.08 -8.69 3.89
N ALA A 102 5.78 -8.96 3.95
CA ALA A 102 5.22 -10.28 3.80
C ALA A 102 4.00 -10.15 2.89
N GLU A 103 3.93 -10.96 1.85
CA GLU A 103 2.79 -11.06 0.95
C GLU A 103 2.22 -12.46 1.07
N HIS A 104 0.90 -12.57 1.18
CA HIS A 104 0.20 -13.83 1.14
C HIS A 104 -0.50 -13.91 -0.21
N HIS A 105 -0.08 -14.84 -1.06
CA HIS A 105 -0.75 -15.16 -2.32
C HIS A 105 -1.96 -16.07 -2.08
#